data_AF-A0A0C2H9W4-F1
#
_entry.id   AF-A0A0C2H9W4-F1
#
_cell.length_a   1.000
_cell.length_b   1.000
_cell.length_c   1.000
_cell.angle_alpha   90.00
_cell.angle_beta   90.00
_cell.angle_gamma   90.00
#
_symmetry.space_group_name_H-M   'P 1'
#
loop_
_entity.id
_entity.type
_entity.pdbx_description
1 polymer ?
#
loop_
_entity_poly.entity_id
_entity_poly.type
_entity_poly.pdbx_seq_one_letter_code
_entity_poly.pdbx_strand_id
1 'polypeptide(L)'
;MSMSDRSATSPDILQAMQDLDSMHLPDYSAMMSLLRQISLKLDDVITRVQRLEAILPRMDSLDNVGPQLHQLRLENELLLQNTGTIMVHTAPKSNCVFCSVEENRDSHYSSRCCKFADPVTRTVQLANWAYA
;
A
#
# COMPACT_ATOMS: atom_id res chain seq x y z
N MET A 1 -86.05 -51.81 -1.59
CA MET A 1 -84.59 -51.57 -1.40
C MET A 1 -84.42 -50.08 -1.26
N SER A 2 -84.33 -49.57 -0.03
CA SER A 2 -84.27 -48.14 0.27
C SER A 2 -82.84 -47.78 0.64
N MET A 3 -82.27 -46.82 -0.09
CA MET A 3 -80.96 -46.24 0.17
C MET A 3 -81.02 -45.46 1.48
N SER A 4 -80.11 -45.74 2.40
CA SER A 4 -79.96 -44.96 3.62
C SER A 4 -78.58 -44.32 3.59
N ASP A 5 -78.56 -43.08 3.12
CA ASP A 5 -77.44 -42.16 3.21
C ASP A 5 -77.06 -41.98 4.69
N ARG A 6 -76.08 -42.75 5.16
CA ARG A 6 -75.42 -42.48 6.43
C ARG A 6 -74.45 -41.32 6.21
N SER A 7 -74.99 -40.11 6.26
CA SER A 7 -74.17 -38.89 6.41
C SER A 7 -73.28 -39.07 7.64
N ALA A 8 -71.97 -39.13 7.43
CA ALA A 8 -70.97 -39.25 8.48
C ALA A 8 -70.95 -37.95 9.30
N THR A 9 -71.87 -37.84 10.25
CA THR A 9 -71.97 -36.74 11.23
C THR A 9 -71.84 -37.33 12.62
N SER A 10 -70.72 -38.03 12.86
CA SER A 10 -70.36 -38.40 14.24
C SER A 10 -69.77 -37.16 14.92
N PRO A 11 -70.35 -36.69 16.03
CA PRO A 11 -69.83 -35.54 16.77
C PRO A 11 -68.36 -35.71 17.19
N ASP A 12 -67.92 -36.96 17.39
CA ASP A 12 -66.53 -37.28 17.70
C ASP A 12 -65.56 -36.93 16.55
N ILE A 13 -66.00 -37.04 15.30
CA ILE A 13 -65.18 -36.70 14.13
C ILE A 13 -65.06 -35.18 14.00
N LEU A 14 -66.16 -34.46 14.24
CA LEU A 14 -66.14 -33.00 14.22
C LEU A 14 -65.29 -32.44 15.37
N GLN A 15 -65.34 -33.06 16.55
CA GLN A 15 -64.48 -32.69 17.68
C GLN A 15 -63.01 -33.00 17.38
N ALA A 16 -62.69 -34.17 16.83
CA ALA A 16 -61.33 -34.49 16.42
C ALA A 16 -60.79 -33.53 15.35
N MET A 17 -61.62 -33.11 14.39
CA MET A 17 -61.24 -32.10 13.40
C MET A 17 -61.03 -30.72 14.03
N GLN A 18 -61.88 -30.33 14.99
CA GLN A 18 -61.70 -29.08 15.73
C GLN A 18 -60.47 -29.11 16.64
N ASP A 19 -60.14 -30.25 17.24
CA ASP A 19 -58.93 -30.43 18.05
C ASP A 19 -57.65 -30.39 17.17
N LEU A 20 -57.73 -30.93 15.95
CA LEU A 20 -56.69 -30.82 14.93
C LEU A 20 -56.53 -29.38 14.41
N ASP A 21 -57.62 -28.63 14.19
CA ASP A 21 -57.57 -27.22 13.80
C ASP A 21 -57.16 -26.30 14.98
N SER A 22 -57.46 -26.72 16.21
CA SER A 22 -57.05 -26.03 17.46
C SER A 22 -55.61 -26.31 17.85
N MET A 23 -54.96 -27.34 17.28
CA MET A 23 -53.51 -27.42 17.16
C MET A 23 -53.02 -26.36 16.16
N HIS A 24 -53.29 -25.09 16.46
CA HIS A 24 -52.39 -24.05 16.02
C HIS A 24 -51.02 -24.43 16.61
N LEU A 25 -50.03 -24.69 15.76
CA LEU A 25 -48.66 -25.01 16.15
C LEU A 25 -47.88 -23.69 16.24
N PRO A 26 -47.94 -22.92 17.35
CA PRO A 26 -47.15 -21.71 17.54
C PRO A 26 -45.64 -22.00 17.42
N ASP A 27 -45.24 -23.25 17.69
CA ASP A 27 -43.87 -23.72 17.52
C ASP A 27 -43.45 -23.79 16.05
N TYR A 28 -44.38 -24.09 15.13
CA TYR A 28 -44.08 -24.11 13.69
C TYR A 28 -43.87 -22.71 13.13
N SER A 29 -44.72 -21.75 13.51
CA SER A 29 -44.57 -20.36 13.03
C SER A 29 -43.32 -19.69 13.60
N ALA A 30 -43.00 -19.93 14.88
CA ALA A 30 -41.76 -19.49 15.51
C ALA A 30 -40.52 -20.13 14.85
N MET A 31 -40.58 -21.43 14.57
CA MET A 31 -39.51 -22.15 13.86
C MET A 31 -39.31 -21.62 12.43
N MET A 32 -40.39 -21.39 11.68
CA MET A 32 -40.32 -20.82 10.33
C MET A 32 -39.77 -19.39 10.34
N SER A 33 -40.13 -18.59 11.35
CA SER A 33 -39.56 -17.26 11.56
C SER A 33 -38.05 -17.32 11.85
N LEU A 34 -37.62 -18.25 12.71
CA LEU A 34 -36.21 -18.46 13.03
C LEU A 34 -35.41 -18.93 11.79
N LEU A 35 -35.94 -19.88 11.04
CA LEU A 35 -35.32 -20.35 9.78
C LEU A 35 -35.17 -19.20 8.77
N ARG A 36 -36.19 -18.35 8.65
CA ARG A 36 -36.12 -17.15 7.79
C ARG A 36 -35.04 -16.18 8.27
N GLN A 37 -34.94 -15.93 9.58
CA GLN A 37 -33.89 -15.08 10.13
C GLN A 37 -32.50 -15.66 9.91
N ILE A 38 -32.33 -16.97 10.07
CA ILE A 38 -31.06 -17.66 9.79
C ILE A 38 -30.71 -17.52 8.31
N SER A 39 -31.67 -17.72 7.40
CA SER A 39 -31.45 -17.54 5.96
C SER A 39 -30.96 -16.14 5.63
N LEU A 40 -31.61 -15.09 6.16
CA LEU A 40 -31.20 -13.70 5.92
C LEU A 40 -29.80 -13.40 6.48
N LYS A 41 -29.47 -13.97 7.65
CA LYS A 41 -28.12 -13.84 8.22
C LYS A 41 -27.07 -14.56 7.38
N LEU A 42 -27.40 -15.72 6.81
CA LEU A 42 -26.50 -16.42 5.91
C LEU A 42 -26.27 -15.62 4.63
N ASP A 43 -27.30 -15.00 4.07
CA ASP A 43 -27.17 -14.12 2.89
C ASP A 43 -26.25 -12.92 3.16
N ASP A 44 -26.37 -12.30 4.34
CA ASP A 44 -25.45 -11.23 4.78
C ASP A 44 -24.01 -11.73 4.91
N VAL A 45 -23.81 -12.88 5.55
CA VAL A 45 -22.48 -13.49 5.72
C VAL A 45 -21.85 -13.82 4.36
N ILE A 46 -22.62 -14.40 3.43
CA ILE A 46 -22.15 -14.69 2.06
C ILE A 46 -21.69 -13.41 1.37
N THR A 47 -22.50 -12.34 1.47
CA THR A 47 -22.14 -11.04 0.90
C THR A 47 -20.86 -10.49 1.50
N ARG A 48 -20.65 -10.65 2.81
CA ARG A 48 -19.44 -10.20 3.49
C ARG A 48 -18.21 -11.02 3.10
N VAL A 49 -18.36 -12.34 2.94
CA VAL A 49 -17.28 -13.22 2.47
C VAL A 49 -16.86 -12.86 1.05
N GLN A 50 -17.81 -12.64 0.13
CA GLN A 50 -17.50 -12.19 -1.23
C GLN A 50 -16.73 -10.87 -1.27
N ARG A 51 -17.09 -9.93 -0.37
CA ARG A 51 -16.33 -8.67 -0.23
C ARG A 51 -14.91 -8.88 0.28
N LEU A 52 -14.70 -9.83 1.19
CA LEU A 52 -13.37 -10.18 1.69
C LEU A 52 -12.54 -10.88 0.61
N GLU A 53 -13.14 -11.79 -0.16
CA GLU A 53 -12.49 -12.45 -1.29
C GLU A 53 -12.03 -11.43 -2.34
N ALA A 54 -12.82 -10.38 -2.60
CA ALA A 54 -12.44 -9.29 -3.49
C ALA A 54 -11.22 -8.47 -3.00
N ILE A 55 -10.86 -8.56 -1.72
CA ILE A 55 -9.69 -7.87 -1.14
C ILE A 55 -8.42 -8.72 -1.31
N LEU A 56 -8.53 -10.05 -1.39
CA LEU A 56 -7.37 -10.96 -1.51
C LEU A 56 -6.39 -10.57 -2.64
N PRO A 57 -6.83 -10.25 -3.87
CA PRO A 57 -5.90 -9.87 -4.95
C PRO A 57 -5.12 -8.59 -4.66
N ARG A 58 -5.68 -7.68 -3.85
CA ARG A 58 -4.98 -6.47 -3.41
C ARG A 58 -3.89 -6.80 -2.41
N MET A 59 -4.12 -7.82 -1.58
CA MET A 59 -3.12 -8.31 -0.63
C MET A 59 -1.93 -8.95 -1.36
N ASP A 60 -2.18 -9.75 -2.40
CA ASP A 60 -1.11 -10.33 -3.24
C ASP A 60 -0.24 -9.26 -3.91
N SER A 61 -0.84 -8.10 -4.26
CA SER A 61 -0.08 -6.98 -4.83
C SER A 61 0.89 -6.34 -3.83
N LEU A 62 0.64 -6.48 -2.52
CA LEU A 62 1.50 -5.97 -1.46
C LEU A 62 2.76 -6.83 -1.26
N ASP A 63 2.75 -8.10 -1.67
CA ASP A 63 3.91 -8.99 -1.56
C ASP A 63 5.11 -8.45 -2.34
N ASN A 64 4.86 -7.72 -3.43
CA ASN A 64 5.90 -7.10 -4.24
C ASN A 64 6.44 -5.79 -3.64
N VAL A 65 5.69 -5.14 -2.75
CA VAL A 65 6.09 -3.85 -2.14
C VAL A 65 7.26 -4.04 -1.18
N GLY A 66 7.30 -5.15 -0.43
CA GLY A 66 8.39 -5.45 0.50
C GLY A 66 9.76 -5.52 -0.18
N PRO A 67 9.95 -6.38 -1.19
CA PRO A 67 11.20 -6.46 -1.96
C PRO A 67 11.57 -5.14 -2.64
N GLN A 68 10.59 -4.43 -3.23
CA GLN A 68 10.83 -3.13 -3.86
C GLN A 68 11.32 -2.07 -2.86
N LEU A 69 10.72 -2.01 -1.67
CA LEU A 69 11.13 -1.10 -0.61
C LEU A 69 12.53 -1.43 -0.07
N HIS A 70 12.84 -2.73 0.06
CA HIS A 70 14.17 -3.17 0.45
C HIS A 70 15.22 -2.77 -0.59
N GLN A 71 14.94 -3.00 -1.87
CA GLN A 71 15.82 -2.58 -2.96
C GLN A 71 16.03 -1.07 -2.99
N LEU A 72 14.94 -0.30 -2.88
CA LEU A 72 15.01 1.17 -2.85
C LEU A 72 15.85 1.67 -1.67
N ARG A 73 15.78 1.00 -0.51
CA ARG A 73 16.61 1.33 0.65
C ARG A 73 18.10 1.13 0.36
N LEU A 74 18.47 -0.01 -0.23
CA LEU A 74 19.86 -0.29 -0.60
C LEU A 74 20.39 0.72 -1.62
N GLU A 75 19.58 1.06 -2.63
CA GLU A 75 19.92 2.08 -3.61
C GLU A 75 20.10 3.46 -2.97
N ASN A 76 19.25 3.81 -2.00
CA ASN A 76 19.37 5.08 -1.27
C ASN A 76 20.65 5.14 -0.43
N GLU A 77 20.99 4.05 0.27
CA GLU A 77 22.24 3.94 1.04
C GLU A 77 23.48 4.10 0.13
N LEU A 78 23.48 3.46 -1.04
CA LEU A 78 24.54 3.58 -2.03
C LEU A 78 24.63 5.00 -2.60
N LEU A 79 23.49 5.63 -2.92
CA LEU A 79 23.44 7.01 -3.41
C LEU A 79 24.02 7.98 -2.38
N LEU A 80 23.63 7.85 -1.11
CA LEU A 80 24.15 8.69 -0.03
C LEU A 80 25.67 8.53 0.12
N GLN A 81 26.18 7.31 0.05
CA GLN A 81 27.62 7.03 0.11
C GLN A 81 28.37 7.67 -1.07
N ASN A 82 27.84 7.52 -2.29
CA ASN A 82 28.45 8.09 -3.50
C ASN A 82 28.42 9.61 -3.48
N THR A 83 27.29 10.22 -3.11
CA THR A 83 27.17 11.67 -2.98
C THR A 83 28.14 12.20 -1.92
N GLY A 84 28.28 11.54 -0.78
CA GLY A 84 29.26 11.91 0.26
C GLY A 84 30.70 11.88 -0.28
N THR A 85 31.06 10.83 -1.01
CA THR A 85 32.39 10.71 -1.64
C THR A 85 32.64 11.83 -2.66
N ILE A 86 31.65 12.11 -3.52
CA ILE A 86 31.74 13.22 -4.49
C ILE A 86 31.93 14.53 -3.75
N MET A 87 31.16 14.82 -2.70
CA MET A 87 31.30 16.05 -1.91
C MET A 87 32.69 16.20 -1.31
N VAL A 88 33.30 15.12 -0.80
CA VAL A 88 34.68 15.17 -0.28
C VAL A 88 35.69 15.43 -1.40
N HIS A 89 35.48 14.86 -2.59
CA HIS A 89 36.38 15.04 -3.73
C HIS A 89 36.24 16.42 -4.38
N THR A 90 35.04 17.00 -4.38
CA THR A 90 34.75 18.33 -4.93
C THR A 90 34.82 19.44 -3.89
N ALA A 91 35.09 19.11 -2.62
CA ALA A 91 35.39 20.10 -1.60
C ALA A 91 36.50 21.02 -2.14
N PRO A 92 36.32 22.36 -2.10
CA PRO A 92 37.28 23.26 -2.71
C PRO A 92 38.66 23.14 -2.06
N LYS A 93 39.71 23.01 -2.87
CA LYS A 93 41.10 22.92 -2.44
C LYS A 93 41.88 24.04 -3.13
N SER A 94 42.51 24.94 -2.39
CA SER A 94 43.31 26.02 -3.00
C SER A 94 44.68 25.52 -3.45
N ASN A 95 44.73 24.87 -4.62
CA ASN A 95 45.96 24.55 -5.34
C ASN A 95 46.43 25.69 -6.27
N CYS A 96 45.58 26.69 -6.45
CA CYS A 96 45.84 27.88 -7.26
C CYS A 96 46.26 29.03 -6.34
N VAL A 97 47.40 29.67 -6.62
CA VAL A 97 47.86 30.84 -5.84
C VAL A 97 47.05 32.11 -6.12
N PHE A 98 46.17 32.08 -7.13
CA PHE A 98 45.40 33.25 -7.59
C PHE A 98 43.93 33.24 -7.19
N CYS A 99 43.39 32.07 -6.83
CA CYS A 99 42.00 31.90 -6.43
C CYS A 99 41.95 31.60 -4.93
N SER A 100 40.98 32.17 -4.24
CA SER A 100 40.62 31.70 -2.89
C SER A 100 40.08 30.27 -2.94
N VAL A 101 39.98 29.62 -1.77
CA VAL A 101 39.43 28.26 -1.65
C VAL A 101 38.03 28.21 -2.25
N GLU A 102 37.17 29.18 -1.93
CA GLU A 102 35.78 29.27 -2.39
C GLU A 102 35.64 29.48 -3.91
N GLU A 103 36.65 30.11 -4.52
CA GLU A 103 36.70 30.39 -5.95
C GLU A 103 37.29 29.23 -6.77
N ASN A 104 38.13 28.37 -6.17
CA ASN A 104 38.76 27.23 -6.85
C ASN A 104 37.91 25.94 -6.78
N ARG A 105 36.68 25.99 -7.31
CA ARG A 105 35.69 24.89 -7.18
C ARG A 105 36.07 23.60 -7.92
N ASP A 106 36.82 23.71 -9.01
CA ASP A 106 37.34 22.59 -9.79
C ASP A 106 38.75 22.16 -9.34
N SER A 107 39.28 22.78 -8.27
CA SER A 107 40.60 22.48 -7.70
C SER A 107 41.75 22.54 -8.71
N HIS A 108 41.68 23.46 -9.68
CA HIS A 108 42.72 23.64 -10.68
C HIS A 108 44.03 24.13 -10.06
N TYR A 109 45.15 23.82 -10.74
CA TYR A 109 46.47 24.37 -10.43
C TYR A 109 46.62 25.76 -11.02
N SER A 110 47.49 26.60 -10.45
CA SER A 110 47.76 27.98 -10.90
C SER A 110 47.99 28.12 -12.41
N SER A 111 48.61 27.13 -13.05
CA SER A 111 48.86 27.12 -14.50
C SER A 111 47.59 26.97 -15.34
N ARG A 112 46.50 26.43 -14.79
CA ARG A 112 45.21 26.26 -15.48
C ARG A 112 44.15 27.26 -15.01
N CYS A 113 44.54 28.29 -14.27
CA CYS A 113 43.62 29.29 -13.74
C CYS A 113 42.94 30.06 -14.87
N CYS A 114 41.61 29.95 -14.97
CA CYS A 114 40.82 30.64 -15.98
C CYS A 114 40.69 32.15 -15.74
N LYS A 115 40.82 32.63 -14.49
CA LYS A 115 40.90 34.06 -14.15
C LYS A 115 42.16 34.72 -14.72
N PHE A 116 43.26 33.96 -14.83
CA PHE A 116 44.57 34.44 -15.26
C PHE A 116 45.14 33.54 -16.36
N ALA A 117 44.36 33.38 -17.42
CA ALA A 117 44.62 32.43 -18.51
C ALA A 117 45.83 32.79 -19.39
N ASP A 118 46.46 33.95 -19.19
CA ASP A 118 47.39 34.53 -20.15
C ASP A 118 48.88 34.23 -19.83
N PRO A 119 49.66 33.72 -20.81
CA PRO A 119 51.13 33.72 -20.77
C PRO A 119 51.77 35.03 -20.28
N VAL A 120 51.19 36.20 -20.59
CA VAL A 120 51.66 37.52 -20.13
C VAL A 120 51.50 37.68 -18.62
N THR A 121 50.46 37.09 -18.03
CA THR A 121 50.30 37.12 -16.57
C THR A 121 51.32 36.21 -15.89
N ARG A 122 51.64 35.05 -16.50
CA ARG A 122 52.69 34.15 -16.01
C ARG A 122 54.08 34.77 -16.03
N THR A 123 54.43 35.55 -17.07
CA THR A 123 55.73 36.22 -17.13
C THR A 123 55.85 37.32 -16.08
N VAL A 124 54.78 38.05 -15.80
CA VAL A 124 54.77 39.07 -14.73
C VAL A 124 54.92 38.44 -13.33
N GLN A 125 54.29 37.29 -13.09
CA GLN A 125 54.42 36.58 -11.81
C GLN A 125 55.79 35.94 -11.60
N LEU A 126 56.36 35.33 -12.64
CA LEU A 126 57.73 34.80 -12.59
C LEU A 126 58.76 35.91 -12.37
N ALA A 127 58.55 37.08 -12.96
CA ALA A 127 59.40 38.25 -12.71
C ALA A 127 59.30 38.69 -11.24
N ASN A 128 58.10 38.82 -10.68
CA ASN A 128 57.94 39.22 -9.28
C ASN A 128 58.51 38.21 -8.27
N TRP A 129 58.56 36.92 -8.60
CA TRP A 129 59.22 35.90 -7.76
C TRP A 129 60.75 35.83 -7.93
N ALA A 130 61.29 36.36 -9.03
CA ALA A 130 62.73 36.42 -9.27
C ALA A 130 63.41 37.64 -8.63
N TYR A 131 62.62 38.65 -8.22
CA TYR A 131 63.09 39.90 -7.61
C TYR A 131 62.66 40.09 -6.15
N ALA A 132 62.14 39.02 -5.51
CA ALA A 132 61.89 38.94 -4.07
C ALA A 132 62.90 37.99 -3.43
#